data_AF-X1H823-F1
#
_entry.id   AF-X1H823-F1
#
_cell.length_a   1.000
_cell.length_b   1.000
_cell.length_c   1.000
_cell.angle_alpha   90.00
_cell.angle_beta   90.00
_cell.angle_gamma   90.00
#
_symmetry.space_group_name_H-M   'P 1'
#
loop_
_entity.id
_entity.type
_entity.pdbx_description
1 polymer ?
#
loop_
_entity_poly.entity_id
_entity_poly.type
_entity_poly.pdbx_seq_one_letter_code
_entity_poly.pdbx_strand_id
1 'polypeptide(L)'
;MAKQLHKRLSTQEVKALFQKYLYEGIELVYILEILQIAKRRFFQLLKEYKRDPNNFSLQYKRKSATRRISADVEKSIINELKEEKKLIEDKDISTTSYNYSYIKDRICEDYKQKVSLPTIINKAKKEGFYKPKKRKKRAHDREVHSNYIGELIQHDSSYHKFSPYADKKWYLITSIDDYSRLLLYAKLVEKETF
;
A
#
# COMPACT_ATOMS: atom_id res chain seq x y z
N MET A 1 -28.06 7.60 10.58
CA MET A 1 -26.92 8.01 11.44
C MET A 1 -27.05 9.49 11.77
N ALA A 2 -27.18 9.85 13.06
CA ALA A 2 -27.35 11.26 13.45
C ALA A 2 -26.11 12.08 13.07
N LYS A 3 -26.30 13.19 12.35
CA LYS A 3 -25.21 14.12 12.01
C LYS A 3 -24.54 14.63 13.29
N GLN A 4 -23.21 14.68 13.29
CA GLN A 4 -22.44 15.15 14.44
C GLN A 4 -22.82 16.59 14.79
N LEU A 5 -22.95 16.88 16.09
CA LEU A 5 -23.46 18.16 16.58
C LEU A 5 -22.71 19.39 16.05
N HIS A 6 -21.38 19.32 15.94
CA HIS A 6 -20.55 20.41 15.40
C HIS A 6 -20.77 20.69 13.90
N LYS A 7 -21.51 19.83 13.18
CA LYS A 7 -21.89 20.04 11.78
C LYS A 7 -23.32 20.60 11.63
N ARG A 8 -24.12 20.57 12.70
CA ARG A 8 -25.53 21.00 12.70
C ARG A 8 -25.71 22.38 13.31
N LEU A 9 -25.01 22.64 14.41
CA LEU A 9 -25.14 23.86 15.20
C LEU A 9 -23.78 24.49 15.38
N SER A 10 -23.76 25.82 15.32
CA SER A 10 -22.60 26.62 15.65
C SER A 10 -22.30 26.58 17.15
N THR A 11 -21.07 26.89 17.49
CA THR A 11 -20.63 26.97 18.88
C THR A 11 -21.41 28.02 19.69
N GLN A 12 -21.82 29.11 19.05
CA GLN A 12 -22.52 30.21 19.70
C GLN A 12 -23.97 29.85 20.01
N GLU A 13 -24.68 29.18 19.09
CA GLU A 13 -26.05 28.70 19.33
C GLU A 13 -26.11 27.73 20.51
N VAL A 14 -25.12 26.86 20.64
CA VAL A 14 -25.06 25.91 21.77
C VAL A 14 -24.73 26.61 23.08
N LYS A 15 -23.86 27.63 23.08
CA LYS A 15 -23.61 28.47 24.26
C LYS A 15 -24.88 29.20 24.70
N ALA A 16 -25.64 29.77 23.75
CA ALA A 16 -26.91 30.43 24.03
C ALA A 16 -27.89 29.45 24.69
N LEU A 17 -28.05 28.24 24.16
CA LEU A 17 -28.93 27.22 24.76
C LEU A 17 -28.50 26.82 26.18
N PHE A 18 -27.20 26.76 26.45
CA PHE A 18 -26.70 26.51 27.82
C PHE A 18 -26.93 27.69 28.76
N GLN A 19 -26.84 28.94 28.29
CA GLN A 19 -27.19 30.11 29.09
C GLN A 19 -28.68 30.11 29.44
N LYS A 20 -29.55 29.84 28.46
CA LYS A 20 -31.00 29.76 28.70
C LYS A 20 -31.38 28.66 29.69
N TYR A 21 -30.70 27.51 29.64
CA TYR A 21 -30.89 26.45 30.62
C TYR A 21 -30.47 26.87 32.05
N LEU A 22 -29.43 27.68 32.18
CA LEU A 22 -28.87 28.08 33.48
C LEU A 22 -29.61 29.27 34.11
N TYR A 23 -30.09 30.21 33.30
CA TYR A 23 -30.60 31.51 33.78
C TYR A 23 -32.08 31.76 33.46
N GLU A 24 -32.64 31.13 32.42
CA GLU A 24 -34.03 31.36 31.97
C GLU A 24 -34.99 30.22 32.35
N GLY A 25 -34.52 29.18 33.06
CA GLY A 25 -35.38 28.12 33.60
C GLY A 25 -36.02 27.20 32.56
N ILE A 26 -35.48 27.13 31.34
CA ILE A 26 -36.03 26.29 30.26
C ILE A 26 -35.92 24.81 30.61
N GLU A 27 -37.02 24.08 30.39
CA GLU A 27 -37.08 22.64 30.60
C GLU A 27 -36.08 21.88 29.71
N LEU A 28 -35.43 20.88 30.30
CA LEU A 28 -34.41 20.06 29.66
C LEU A 28 -34.91 19.34 28.40
N VAL A 29 -36.20 18.98 28.35
CA VAL A 29 -36.82 18.23 27.24
C VAL A 29 -36.71 19.02 25.93
N TYR A 30 -37.11 20.29 25.92
CA TYR A 30 -37.05 21.16 24.75
C TYR A 30 -35.63 21.35 24.23
N ILE A 31 -34.65 21.51 25.12
CA ILE A 31 -33.26 21.70 24.72
C ILE A 31 -32.68 20.41 24.13
N LEU A 32 -33.05 19.24 24.67
CA LEU A 32 -32.62 17.95 24.12
C LEU A 32 -33.23 17.68 22.74
N GLU A 33 -34.47 18.10 22.50
CA GLU A 33 -35.12 18.04 21.20
C GLU A 33 -34.44 18.94 20.16
N ILE A 34 -34.14 20.20 20.53
CA ILE A 34 -33.44 21.16 19.66
C ILE A 34 -32.03 20.66 19.32
N LEU A 35 -31.27 20.22 20.33
CA LEU A 35 -29.89 19.76 20.13
C LEU A 35 -29.82 18.37 19.50
N GLN A 36 -30.91 17.59 19.57
CA GLN A 36 -31.01 16.19 19.17
C GLN A 36 -29.83 15.36 19.69
N ILE A 37 -29.64 15.34 21.02
CA ILE A 37 -28.58 14.59 21.72
C ILE A 37 -29.17 13.77 22.86
N ALA A 38 -28.54 12.63 23.17
CA ALA A 38 -28.73 11.95 24.44
C ALA A 38 -28.34 12.81 25.67
N LYS A 39 -29.15 12.70 26.73
CA LYS A 39 -28.99 13.38 28.03
C LYS A 39 -27.56 13.32 28.60
N ARG A 40 -26.89 12.16 28.50
CA ARG A 40 -25.50 11.98 28.97
C ARG A 40 -24.52 12.95 28.32
N ARG A 41 -24.60 13.13 27.00
CA ARG A 41 -23.69 14.01 26.26
C ARG A 41 -24.02 15.48 26.47
N PHE A 42 -25.29 15.82 26.69
CA PHE A 42 -25.69 17.17 27.11
C PHE A 42 -24.99 17.58 28.42
N PHE A 43 -25.06 16.76 29.46
CA PHE A 43 -24.42 17.08 30.75
C PHE A 43 -22.89 17.09 30.68
N GLN A 44 -22.27 16.28 29.82
CA GLN A 44 -20.83 16.36 29.57
C GLN A 44 -20.44 17.72 28.98
N LEU A 45 -21.15 18.17 27.94
CA LEU A 45 -20.90 19.48 27.32
C LEU A 45 -21.22 20.63 28.28
N LEU A 46 -22.27 20.53 29.08
CA LEU A 46 -22.62 21.52 30.08
C LEU A 46 -21.56 21.62 31.19
N LYS A 47 -20.94 20.50 31.58
CA LYS A 47 -19.81 20.48 32.52
C LYS A 47 -18.58 21.16 31.93
N GLU A 48 -18.29 20.94 30.64
CA GLU A 48 -17.21 21.63 29.93
C GLU A 48 -17.47 23.14 29.83
N TYR A 49 -18.69 23.53 29.49
CA TYR A 49 -19.11 24.94 29.43
C TYR A 49 -19.01 25.64 30.79
N LYS A 50 -19.40 24.98 31.88
CA LYS A 50 -19.27 25.53 33.25
C LYS A 50 -17.82 25.72 33.71
N ARG A 51 -16.88 24.92 33.19
CA ARG A 51 -15.46 25.02 33.55
C ARG A 51 -14.77 26.21 32.90
N ASP A 52 -15.07 26.47 31.62
CA ASP A 52 -14.54 27.62 30.89
C ASP A 52 -15.54 28.05 29.79
N PRO A 53 -16.43 29.02 30.09
CA PRO A 53 -17.40 29.52 29.13
C PRO A 53 -16.76 30.19 27.91
N ASN A 54 -15.57 30.77 28.07
CA ASN A 54 -14.89 31.54 27.02
C ASN A 54 -14.24 30.60 26.00
N ASN A 55 -13.49 29.60 26.45
CA ASN A 55 -12.81 28.64 25.55
C ASN A 55 -13.66 27.46 25.08
N PHE A 56 -14.93 27.34 25.52
CA PHE A 56 -15.79 26.24 25.07
C PHE A 56 -15.91 26.20 23.54
N SER A 57 -15.48 25.06 22.96
CA SER A 57 -15.51 24.81 21.53
C SER A 57 -16.02 23.41 21.21
N LEU A 58 -16.95 23.34 20.25
CA LEU A 58 -17.48 22.08 19.71
C LEU A 58 -16.67 21.59 18.50
N GLN A 59 -15.72 22.39 18.02
CA GLN A 59 -14.90 22.02 16.88
C GLN A 59 -13.96 20.88 17.27
N TYR A 60 -14.12 19.77 16.57
CA TYR A 60 -13.22 18.64 16.70
C TYR A 60 -11.86 18.97 16.08
N LYS A 61 -10.90 19.41 16.91
CA LYS A 61 -9.50 19.63 16.50
C LYS A 61 -8.73 18.30 16.62
N ARG A 62 -8.34 17.72 15.48
CA ARG A 62 -7.37 16.60 15.49
C ARG A 62 -5.98 17.15 15.81
N LYS A 63 -5.35 16.61 16.86
CA LYS A 63 -3.98 17.00 17.27
C LYS A 63 -2.91 16.53 16.28
N SER A 64 -3.15 15.44 15.55
CA SER A 64 -2.21 14.93 14.54
C SER A 64 -2.92 14.19 13.41
N ALA A 65 -2.31 14.19 12.23
CA ALA A 65 -2.75 13.40 11.10
C ALA A 65 -2.33 11.93 11.32
N THR A 66 -3.19 11.13 11.95
CA THR A 66 -2.90 9.73 12.33
C THR A 66 -2.61 8.80 11.14
N ARG A 67 -2.89 9.23 9.91
CA ARG A 67 -2.69 8.44 8.67
C ARG A 67 -1.58 9.00 7.78
N ARG A 68 -0.69 9.84 8.31
CA ARG A 68 0.48 10.31 7.56
C ARG A 68 1.71 9.49 7.95
N ILE A 69 2.48 9.15 6.94
CA ILE A 69 3.79 8.53 7.06
C ILE A 69 4.77 9.66 7.41
N SER A 70 5.82 9.37 8.18
CA SER A 70 6.86 10.37 8.43
C SER A 70 7.59 10.71 7.13
N ALA A 71 8.08 11.95 7.02
CA ALA A 71 8.81 12.39 5.83
C ALA A 71 10.05 11.51 5.55
N ASP A 72 10.67 10.98 6.60
CA ASP A 72 11.85 10.11 6.47
C ASP A 72 11.51 8.77 5.82
N VAL A 73 10.40 8.15 6.22
CA VAL A 73 9.92 6.89 5.61
C VAL A 73 9.55 7.12 4.14
N GLU A 74 8.98 8.28 3.80
CA GLU A 74 8.69 8.60 2.41
C GLU A 74 9.96 8.72 1.56
N LYS A 75 11.02 9.34 2.10
CA LYS A 75 12.33 9.42 1.43
C LYS A 75 12.95 8.05 1.23
N SER A 76 12.94 7.18 2.26
CA SER A 76 13.44 5.81 2.14
C SER A 76 12.69 5.03 1.05
N ILE A 77 11.36 5.11 1.00
CA ILE A 77 10.55 4.45 -0.04
C ILE A 77 10.94 4.96 -1.44
N ILE A 78 11.08 6.26 -1.62
CA ILE A 78 11.41 6.85 -2.92
C ILE A 78 12.82 6.46 -3.38
N ASN A 79 13.79 6.44 -2.47
CA ASN A 79 15.15 6.03 -2.81
C ASN A 79 15.20 4.58 -3.30
N GLU A 80 14.55 3.66 -2.56
CA GLU A 80 14.51 2.25 -2.95
C GLU A 80 13.76 2.02 -4.27
N LEU A 81 12.66 2.74 -4.50
CA LEU A 81 11.93 2.68 -5.78
C LEU A 81 12.77 3.19 -6.96
N LYS A 82 13.65 4.16 -6.74
CA LYS A 82 14.56 4.67 -7.78
C LYS A 82 15.63 3.65 -8.13
N GLU A 83 16.20 2.95 -7.15
CA GLU A 83 17.15 1.88 -7.43
C GLU A 83 16.48 0.78 -8.24
N GLU A 84 15.32 0.28 -7.80
CA GLU A 84 14.56 -0.74 -8.54
C GLU A 84 14.21 -0.28 -9.97
N LYS A 85 13.92 1.02 -10.16
CA LYS A 85 13.66 1.59 -11.49
C LYS A 85 14.89 1.47 -12.41
N LYS A 86 16.10 1.73 -11.91
CA LYS A 86 17.34 1.58 -12.70
C LYS A 86 17.50 0.14 -13.18
N LEU A 87 17.21 -0.85 -12.32
CA LEU A 87 17.27 -2.26 -12.68
C LEU A 87 16.28 -2.63 -13.80
N ILE A 88 15.11 -1.99 -13.81
CA ILE A 88 14.05 -2.25 -14.81
C ILE A 88 14.31 -1.51 -16.13
N GLU A 89 15.04 -0.40 -16.10
CA GLU A 89 15.43 0.36 -17.29
C GLU A 89 16.65 -0.24 -18.01
N ASP A 90 17.47 -1.01 -17.29
CA ASP A 90 18.57 -1.77 -17.88
C ASP A 90 18.05 -2.81 -18.87
N LYS A 91 18.44 -2.65 -20.14
CA LYS A 91 18.02 -3.53 -21.25
C LYS A 91 18.62 -4.92 -21.16
N ASP A 92 19.72 -5.09 -20.42
CA ASP A 92 20.38 -6.39 -20.27
C ASP A 92 19.69 -7.28 -19.23
N ILE A 93 18.85 -6.70 -18.37
CA ILE A 93 18.11 -7.41 -17.32
C ILE A 93 16.69 -7.70 -17.81
N SER A 94 16.26 -8.95 -17.69
CA SER A 94 14.93 -9.40 -18.16
C SER A 94 13.77 -8.95 -17.24
N THR A 95 14.07 -8.31 -16.10
CA THR A 95 13.05 -7.89 -15.12
C THR A 95 12.28 -6.67 -15.61
N THR A 96 11.02 -6.90 -15.96
CA THR A 96 10.13 -5.85 -16.48
C THR A 96 9.23 -5.21 -15.43
N SER A 97 9.10 -5.82 -14.25
CA SER A 97 8.15 -5.46 -13.19
C SER A 97 8.84 -5.14 -11.87
N TYR A 98 8.28 -4.16 -11.14
CA TYR A 98 8.73 -3.79 -9.79
C TYR A 98 8.40 -4.87 -8.75
N ASN A 99 9.38 -5.23 -7.93
CA ASN A 99 9.19 -6.11 -6.78
C ASN A 99 8.98 -5.31 -5.47
N TYR A 100 7.74 -4.93 -5.19
CA TYR A 100 7.42 -4.16 -3.98
C TYR A 100 7.61 -4.93 -2.66
N SER A 101 7.55 -6.26 -2.69
CA SER A 101 7.82 -7.08 -1.51
C SER A 101 9.29 -6.98 -1.13
N TYR A 102 10.18 -7.09 -2.12
CA TYR A 102 11.62 -6.91 -1.91
C TYR A 102 11.95 -5.51 -1.35
N ILE A 103 11.35 -4.46 -1.92
CA ILE A 103 11.52 -3.09 -1.41
C ILE A 103 11.06 -2.97 0.06
N LYS A 104 9.95 -3.61 0.43
CA LYS A 104 9.46 -3.60 1.80
C LYS A 104 10.47 -4.24 2.76
N ASP A 105 11.05 -5.36 2.36
CA ASP A 105 12.00 -6.11 3.18
C ASP A 105 13.30 -5.30 3.35
N ARG A 106 13.81 -4.69 2.27
CA ARG A 106 14.95 -3.75 2.34
C ARG A 106 14.68 -2.56 3.25
N ILE A 107 13.49 -1.96 3.20
CA ILE A 107 13.14 -0.84 4.09
C ILE A 107 13.13 -1.29 5.57
N CYS A 108 12.69 -2.52 5.82
CA CYS A 108 12.67 -3.11 7.14
C CYS A 108 14.08 -3.42 7.67
N GLU A 109 14.97 -3.90 6.81
CA GLU A 109 16.35 -4.26 7.15
C GLU A 109 17.28 -3.05 7.26
N ASP A 110 17.37 -2.24 6.19
CA ASP A 110 18.32 -1.13 6.06
C ASP A 110 17.94 0.07 6.95
N TYR A 111 16.65 0.43 6.96
CA TYR A 111 16.15 1.63 7.63
C TYR A 111 15.44 1.33 8.96
N LYS A 112 15.25 0.04 9.31
CA LYS A 112 14.52 -0.41 10.52
C LYS A 112 13.10 0.16 10.62
N GLN A 113 12.49 0.48 9.47
CA GLN A 113 11.17 1.08 9.38
C GLN A 113 10.13 0.04 8.96
N LYS A 114 9.06 -0.09 9.73
CA LYS A 114 7.96 -1.00 9.40
C LYS A 114 6.91 -0.28 8.56
N VAL A 115 6.81 -0.66 7.29
CA VAL A 115 5.84 -0.10 6.34
C VAL A 115 4.96 -1.21 5.77
N SER A 116 3.68 -0.91 5.57
CA SER A 116 2.77 -1.84 4.90
C SER A 116 2.99 -1.85 3.39
N LEU A 117 2.82 -3.01 2.75
CA LEU A 117 2.93 -3.15 1.30
C LEU A 117 1.95 -2.22 0.53
N PRO A 118 0.66 -2.09 0.92
CA PRO A 118 -0.25 -1.15 0.27
C PRO A 118 0.24 0.29 0.31
N THR A 119 0.94 0.69 1.39
CA THR A 119 1.51 2.02 1.52
C THR A 119 2.57 2.28 0.46
N ILE A 120 3.50 1.33 0.27
CA ILE A 120 4.55 1.39 -0.74
C ILE A 120 3.95 1.46 -2.14
N ILE A 121 2.97 0.58 -2.44
CA ILE A 121 2.29 0.56 -3.75
C ILE A 121 1.57 1.88 -4.03
N ASN A 122 0.86 2.43 -3.04
CA ASN A 122 0.15 3.69 -3.20
C ASN A 122 1.12 4.86 -3.45
N LYS A 123 2.30 4.84 -2.83
CA LYS A 123 3.35 5.83 -3.09
C LYS A 123 3.98 5.63 -4.47
N ALA A 124 4.32 4.40 -4.84
CA ALA A 124 4.83 4.07 -6.16
C ALA A 124 3.90 4.53 -7.29
N LYS A 125 2.57 4.37 -7.12
CA LYS A 125 1.56 4.88 -8.07
C LYS A 125 1.57 6.40 -8.19
N LYS A 126 1.73 7.13 -7.09
CA LYS A 126 1.74 8.61 -7.09
C LYS A 126 2.98 9.18 -7.77
N GLU A 127 4.13 8.54 -7.54
CA GLU A 127 5.44 8.98 -8.04
C GLU A 127 5.79 8.38 -9.42
N GLY A 128 4.90 7.59 -10.02
CA GLY A 128 5.11 7.00 -11.35
C GLY A 128 5.96 5.73 -11.41
N PHE A 129 6.35 5.16 -10.26
CA PHE A 129 7.04 3.87 -10.16
C PHE A 129 6.08 2.67 -10.21
N TYR A 130 5.02 2.77 -11.03
CA TYR A 130 4.02 1.71 -11.15
C TYR A 130 3.74 1.40 -12.61
N LYS A 131 3.97 0.15 -13.02
CA LYS A 131 3.58 -0.36 -14.33
C LYS A 131 2.25 -1.10 -14.21
N PRO A 132 1.19 -0.69 -14.93
CA PRO A 132 -0.07 -1.42 -14.93
C PRO A 132 0.14 -2.80 -15.57
N LYS A 133 -0.51 -3.82 -14.99
CA LYS A 133 -0.43 -5.18 -15.51
C LYS A 133 -1.09 -5.23 -16.88
N LYS A 134 -0.32 -5.57 -17.92
CA LYS A 134 -0.87 -5.80 -19.26
C LYS A 134 -1.78 -7.03 -19.22
N ARG A 135 -2.89 -6.99 -19.95
CA ARG A 135 -3.78 -8.14 -20.13
C ARG A 135 -2.97 -9.27 -20.76
N LYS A 136 -2.99 -10.45 -20.13
CA LYS A 136 -2.33 -11.63 -20.70
C LYS A 136 -3.01 -11.96 -22.03
N LYS A 137 -2.21 -12.12 -23.09
CA LYS A 137 -2.70 -12.69 -24.35
C LYS A 137 -3.12 -14.15 -24.09
N ARG A 138 -4.02 -14.68 -24.92
CA ARG A 138 -4.36 -16.11 -24.89
C ARG A 138 -3.05 -16.89 -25.02
N ALA A 139 -2.83 -17.84 -24.11
CA ALA A 139 -1.67 -18.72 -24.23
C ALA A 139 -1.80 -19.49 -25.55
N HIS A 140 -0.67 -19.76 -26.21
CA HIS A 140 -0.67 -20.69 -27.32
C HIS A 140 -1.06 -22.07 -26.82
N ASP A 141 -1.91 -22.77 -27.57
CA ASP A 141 -2.18 -24.18 -27.32
C ASP A 141 -0.87 -24.94 -27.54
N ARG A 142 -0.50 -25.78 -26.57
CA ARG A 142 0.74 -26.55 -26.58
C ARG A 142 0.41 -27.96 -27.02
N GLU A 143 1.05 -28.43 -28.08
CA GLU A 143 0.92 -29.80 -28.57
C GLU A 143 2.09 -30.64 -28.05
N VAL A 144 1.77 -31.84 -27.56
CA VAL A 144 2.75 -32.86 -27.19
C VAL A 144 2.80 -33.85 -28.35
N HIS A 145 3.96 -34.01 -28.98
CA HIS A 145 4.10 -34.89 -30.13
C HIS A 145 4.62 -36.28 -29.77
N SER A 146 5.21 -36.43 -28.58
CA SER A 146 5.64 -37.72 -28.03
C SER A 146 4.48 -38.54 -27.46
N ASN A 147 4.62 -39.87 -27.52
CA ASN A 147 3.72 -40.90 -27.01
C ASN A 147 4.16 -41.45 -25.64
N TYR A 148 5.45 -41.42 -25.29
CA TYR A 148 5.96 -41.89 -24.00
C TYR A 148 7.15 -41.08 -23.45
N ILE A 149 7.44 -41.26 -22.15
CA ILE A 149 8.51 -40.56 -21.43
C ILE A 149 9.87 -40.89 -22.03
N GLY A 150 10.67 -39.86 -22.33
CA GLY A 150 12.02 -40.02 -22.85
C GLY A 150 12.09 -40.27 -24.36
N GLU A 151 10.95 -40.26 -25.06
CA GLU A 151 10.91 -40.36 -26.53
C GLU A 151 11.54 -39.16 -27.21
N LEU A 152 11.35 -37.96 -26.66
CA LEU A 152 11.95 -36.72 -27.15
C LEU A 152 12.43 -35.84 -26.00
N ILE A 153 13.75 -35.68 -25.91
CA ILE A 153 14.38 -34.73 -25.00
C ILE A 153 14.82 -33.51 -25.81
N GLN A 154 14.31 -32.34 -25.45
CA GLN A 154 14.65 -31.07 -26.06
C GLN A 154 15.75 -30.39 -25.26
N HIS A 155 16.80 -29.96 -25.95
CA HIS A 155 17.92 -29.21 -25.38
C HIS A 155 17.84 -27.76 -25.86
N ASP A 156 17.73 -26.83 -24.90
CA ASP A 156 17.68 -25.40 -25.17
C ASP A 156 18.77 -24.68 -24.35
N SER A 157 19.33 -23.62 -24.91
CA SER A 157 20.23 -22.70 -24.20
C SER A 157 19.71 -21.27 -24.24
N SER A 158 19.89 -20.53 -23.14
CA SER A 158 19.48 -19.13 -23.04
C SER A 158 20.60 -18.25 -22.50
N TYR A 159 20.86 -17.13 -23.16
CA TYR A 159 21.95 -16.21 -22.83
C TYR A 159 21.43 -14.91 -22.25
N HIS A 160 21.52 -14.77 -20.92
CA HIS A 160 20.96 -13.62 -20.21
C HIS A 160 21.82 -13.16 -19.03
N LYS A 161 21.61 -11.92 -18.61
CA LYS A 161 22.11 -11.40 -17.34
C LYS A 161 21.12 -11.81 -16.24
N PHE A 162 21.34 -12.98 -15.64
CA PHE A 162 20.40 -13.56 -14.67
C PHE A 162 20.38 -12.82 -13.33
N SER A 163 21.39 -12.01 -13.01
CA SER A 163 21.45 -11.17 -11.82
C SER A 163 21.90 -9.75 -12.18
N PRO A 164 21.25 -8.70 -11.64
CA PRO A 164 21.72 -7.31 -11.79
C PRO A 164 23.17 -7.13 -11.34
N TYR A 165 23.57 -7.87 -10.31
CA TYR A 165 24.89 -7.81 -9.68
C TYR A 165 25.96 -8.64 -10.39
N ALA A 166 25.61 -9.36 -11.46
CA ALA A 166 26.60 -10.11 -12.24
C ALA A 166 27.35 -9.17 -13.20
N ASP A 167 28.67 -9.34 -13.32
CA ASP A 167 29.48 -8.54 -14.25
C ASP A 167 29.27 -8.93 -15.73
N LYS A 168 28.88 -10.18 -15.95
CA LYS A 168 28.72 -10.78 -17.29
C LYS A 168 27.42 -11.55 -17.42
N LYS A 169 27.01 -11.80 -18.66
CA LYS A 169 25.90 -12.70 -19.01
C LYS A 169 26.35 -14.15 -18.95
N TRP A 170 25.42 -15.04 -18.64
CA TRP A 170 25.65 -16.47 -18.48
C TRP A 170 24.74 -17.25 -19.42
N TYR A 171 25.13 -18.48 -19.73
CA TYR A 171 24.31 -19.43 -20.46
C TYR A 171 23.61 -20.36 -19.48
N LEU A 172 22.28 -20.43 -19.55
CA LEU A 172 21.50 -21.48 -18.89
C LEU A 172 21.19 -22.54 -19.94
N ILE A 173 21.78 -23.72 -19.76
CA ILE A 173 21.53 -24.90 -20.58
C ILE A 173 20.47 -25.74 -19.88
N THR A 174 19.41 -26.09 -20.59
CA THR A 174 18.29 -26.88 -20.07
C THR A 174 17.96 -28.06 -20.96
N SER A 175 17.60 -29.18 -20.34
CA SER A 175 17.07 -30.36 -21.03
C SER A 175 15.69 -30.66 -20.47
N ILE A 176 14.68 -30.73 -21.33
CA ILE A 176 13.30 -30.99 -20.95
C ILE A 176 12.74 -32.17 -21.76
N ASP A 177 12.00 -33.06 -21.10
CA ASP A 177 11.28 -34.14 -21.78
C ASP A 177 9.97 -33.62 -22.37
N ASP A 178 9.70 -33.91 -23.64
CA ASP A 178 8.48 -33.46 -24.34
C ASP A 178 7.22 -34.13 -23.75
N TYR A 179 7.28 -35.40 -23.35
CA TYR A 179 6.09 -36.08 -22.86
C TYR A 179 5.75 -35.66 -21.43
N SER A 180 6.68 -35.87 -20.49
CA SER A 180 6.44 -35.59 -19.06
C SER A 180 6.55 -34.12 -18.69
N ARG A 181 7.15 -33.28 -19.55
CA ARG A 181 7.49 -31.88 -19.27
C ARG A 181 8.40 -31.69 -18.07
N LEU A 182 9.10 -32.75 -17.68
CA LEU A 182 10.06 -32.70 -16.60
C LEU A 182 11.36 -32.04 -17.09
N LEU A 183 11.82 -31.05 -16.34
CA LEU A 183 13.12 -30.43 -16.56
C LEU A 183 14.20 -31.38 -16.03
N LEU A 184 14.75 -32.20 -16.91
CA LEU A 184 15.72 -33.25 -16.59
C LEU A 184 17.08 -32.66 -16.18
N TYR A 185 17.43 -31.53 -16.76
CA TYR A 185 18.72 -30.90 -16.52
C TYR A 185 18.62 -29.38 -16.61
N ALA A 186 19.34 -28.70 -15.73
CA ALA A 186 19.60 -27.27 -15.83
C ALA A 186 20.98 -26.95 -15.27
N LYS A 187 21.80 -26.22 -16.02
CA LYS A 187 23.09 -25.73 -15.56
C LYS A 187 23.38 -24.34 -16.08
N LEU A 188 23.84 -23.47 -15.18
CA LEU A 188 24.41 -22.18 -15.50
C LEU A 188 25.91 -22.33 -15.77
N VAL A 189 26.37 -21.86 -16.92
CA VAL A 189 27.78 -21.86 -17.33
C VAL A 189 28.18 -20.49 -17.90
N GLU A 190 29.46 -20.15 -17.82
CA GLU A 190 29.94 -18.86 -18.33
C GLU A 190 29.92 -18.80 -19.86
N LYS A 191 30.22 -19.93 -20.53
CA LYS A 191 30.20 -20.08 -21.97
C LYS A 191 29.74 -21.48 -22.32
N GLU A 192 28.86 -21.58 -23.30
CA GLU A 192 28.50 -22.85 -23.92
C GLU A 192 29.68 -23.32 -24.79
N THR A 193 30.24 -24.48 -24.45
CA THR A 193 31.21 -25.20 -25.28
C THR A 193 30.52 -26.41 -25.85
N PHE A 194 30.37 -26.42 -27.18
CA PHE A 194 29.93 -27.57 -27.96
C PHE A 194 31.02 -28.63 -28.05
#